data_AF-A0A412MV42-F1
#
_entry.id   AF-A0A412MV42-F1
#
_cell.length_a   1.000
_cell.length_b   1.000
_cell.length_c   1.000
_cell.angle_alpha   90.00
_cell.angle_beta   90.00
_cell.angle_gamma   90.00
#
_symmetry.space_group_name_H-M   'P 1'
#
loop_
_entity.id
_entity.type
_entity.pdbx_description
1 polymer ?
#
loop_
_entity_poly.entity_id
_entity_poly.type
_entity_poly.pdbx_seq_one_letter_code
_entity_poly.pdbx_strand_id
1 'polypeptide(L)'
;MWYVGLLRRADEALMASLTRMEDIAKDLPEYELVGEMGGVGRVTRVALIAQIGDVRRFKNKHSLICFAGLTPSIHESGKFRASQNHIVKKGPARLRKVLYQVMMSLVMHKIPKDDAVYRFIKKKEAEGKYKKVAKVAGMAKFLRIYYGRVMHLYRDLGLAA
;
A
#
# COMPACT_ATOMS: atom_id res chain seq x y z
N MET A 1 -32.44 -4.79 26.25
CA MET A 1 -30.97 -4.61 26.06
C MET A 1 -30.71 -3.71 24.84
N TRP A 2 -31.05 -2.41 24.93
CA TRP A 2 -31.02 -1.43 23.82
C TRP A 2 -29.64 -1.24 23.20
N TYR A 3 -28.58 -1.22 24.03
CA TYR A 3 -27.21 -1.01 23.58
C TYR A 3 -26.74 -2.09 22.61
N VAL A 4 -27.12 -3.35 22.83
CA VAL A 4 -26.75 -4.46 21.94
C VAL A 4 -27.46 -4.34 20.58
N GLY A 5 -28.72 -3.89 20.57
CA GLY A 5 -29.44 -3.62 19.32
C GLY A 5 -28.86 -2.43 18.54
N LEU A 6 -28.41 -1.37 19.23
CA LEU A 6 -27.73 -0.24 18.60
C LEU A 6 -26.39 -0.67 17.98
N LEU A 7 -25.59 -1.46 18.71
CA LEU A 7 -24.31 -1.98 18.20
C LEU A 7 -24.49 -2.87 16.97
N ARG A 8 -25.50 -3.76 16.96
CA ARG A 8 -25.80 -4.60 15.79
C ARG A 8 -26.15 -3.78 14.55
N ARG A 9 -27.01 -2.77 14.68
CA ARG A 9 -27.37 -1.89 13.55
C ARG A 9 -26.17 -1.12 13.01
N ALA A 10 -25.26 -0.68 13.89
CA ALA A 10 -24.04 -0.01 13.47
C ALA A 10 -23.10 -0.95 12.69
N ASP A 11 -22.98 -2.21 13.13
CA ASP A 11 -22.18 -3.23 12.44
C ASP A 11 -22.79 -3.59 11.07
N GLU A 12 -24.11 -3.77 11.00
CA GLU A 12 -24.82 -4.01 9.74
C GLU A 12 -24.62 -2.85 8.74
N ALA A 13 -24.75 -1.61 9.20
CA ALA A 13 -24.53 -0.43 8.36
C ALA A 13 -23.07 -0.32 7.87
N LEU A 14 -22.10 -0.67 8.72
CA LEU A 14 -20.69 -0.71 8.36
C LEU A 14 -20.42 -1.78 7.29
N MET A 15 -20.96 -2.99 7.48
CA MET A 15 -20.81 -4.10 6.53
C MET A 15 -21.47 -3.80 5.18
N ALA A 16 -22.65 -3.17 5.20
CA ALA A 16 -23.32 -2.70 3.98
C ALA A 16 -22.47 -1.66 3.24
N SER A 17 -21.85 -0.73 3.97
CA SER A 17 -20.97 0.29 3.39
C SER A 17 -19.72 -0.33 2.77
N LEU A 18 -19.07 -1.28 3.45
CA LEU A 18 -17.89 -1.97 2.94
C LEU A 18 -18.19 -2.77 1.68
N THR A 19 -19.31 -3.51 1.67
CA THR A 19 -19.77 -4.27 0.50
C THR A 19 -19.99 -3.35 -0.69
N ARG A 20 -20.68 -2.22 -0.48
CA ARG A 20 -20.92 -1.25 -1.55
C ARG A 20 -19.64 -0.62 -2.09
N MET A 21 -18.67 -0.34 -1.24
CA MET A 21 -17.34 0.15 -1.67
C MET A 21 -16.60 -0.89 -2.51
N GLU A 22 -16.71 -2.17 -2.15
CA GLU A 22 -16.12 -3.25 -2.94
C GLU A 22 -16.78 -3.40 -4.30
N ASP A 23 -18.10 -3.31 -4.39
CA ASP A 23 -18.81 -3.43 -5.67
C ASP A 23 -18.41 -2.32 -6.64
N ILE A 24 -18.34 -1.07 -6.16
CA ILE A 24 -17.82 0.06 -6.97
C ILE A 24 -16.37 -0.18 -7.37
N ALA A 25 -15.55 -0.76 -6.49
CA ALA A 25 -14.15 -0.99 -6.77
C ALA A 25 -13.94 -2.12 -7.80
N LYS A 26 -14.83 -3.12 -7.89
CA LYS A 26 -14.76 -4.22 -8.86
C LYS A 26 -14.87 -3.75 -10.31
N ASP A 27 -15.56 -2.64 -10.54
CA ASP A 27 -15.70 -2.04 -11.87
C ASP A 27 -14.37 -1.48 -12.41
N LEU A 28 -13.38 -1.29 -11.54
CA LEU A 28 -12.07 -0.78 -11.91
C LEU A 28 -11.18 -1.92 -12.44
N PRO A 29 -10.50 -1.74 -13.59
CA PRO A 29 -9.70 -2.79 -14.21
C PRO A 29 -8.54 -3.26 -13.30
N GLU A 30 -7.97 -2.36 -12.48
CA GLU A 30 -6.89 -2.71 -11.57
C GLU A 30 -7.32 -3.53 -10.35
N TYR A 31 -8.63 -3.70 -10.11
CA TYR A 31 -9.13 -4.34 -8.88
C TYR A 31 -8.58 -5.75 -8.70
N GLU A 32 -8.72 -6.61 -9.71
CA GLU A 32 -8.25 -8.00 -9.61
C GLU A 32 -6.72 -8.07 -9.56
N LEU A 33 -6.04 -7.28 -10.39
CA LEU A 33 -4.58 -7.20 -10.42
C LEU A 33 -3.98 -6.83 -9.05
N VAL A 34 -4.56 -5.84 -8.36
CA VAL A 34 -4.14 -5.41 -7.02
C VAL A 34 -4.43 -6.49 -5.99
N GLY A 35 -5.49 -7.27 -6.22
CA GLY A 35 -5.86 -8.43 -5.44
C GLY A 35 -4.90 -9.61 -5.46
N GLU A 36 -4.25 -9.83 -6.58
CA GLU A 36 -3.25 -10.88 -6.75
C GLU A 36 -1.91 -10.53 -6.07
N MET A 37 -1.71 -9.26 -5.73
CA MET A 37 -0.49 -8.82 -5.04
C MET A 37 -0.44 -9.40 -3.62
N GLY A 38 0.75 -9.89 -3.24
CA GLY A 38 0.95 -10.52 -1.94
C GLY A 38 0.57 -9.61 -0.75
N GLY A 39 -0.22 -10.16 0.17
CA GLY A 39 -0.64 -9.48 1.41
C GLY A 39 -1.81 -8.50 1.24
N VAL A 40 -2.38 -8.38 0.05
CA VAL A 40 -3.58 -7.58 -0.20
C VAL A 40 -4.82 -8.45 0.00
N GLY A 41 -5.72 -8.02 0.89
CA GLY A 41 -7.03 -8.62 1.13
C GLY A 41 -8.16 -7.72 0.62
N ARG A 42 -9.41 -8.18 0.70
CA ARG A 42 -10.58 -7.44 0.17
C ARG A 42 -10.67 -5.97 0.61
N VAL A 43 -10.67 -5.73 1.92
CA VAL A 43 -10.77 -4.36 2.47
C VAL A 43 -9.52 -3.52 2.16
N THR A 44 -8.33 -4.11 2.23
CA THR A 44 -7.07 -3.39 1.96
C THR A 44 -6.89 -3.08 0.47
N ARG A 45 -7.42 -3.92 -0.43
CA ARG A 45 -7.47 -3.69 -1.88
C ARG A 45 -8.26 -2.41 -2.20
N VAL A 46 -9.51 -2.33 -1.74
CA VAL A 46 -10.36 -1.15 -1.91
C VAL A 46 -9.71 0.08 -1.29
N ALA A 47 -9.19 -0.05 -0.06
CA ALA A 47 -8.56 1.07 0.62
C ALA A 47 -7.28 1.55 -0.11
N LEU A 48 -6.49 0.66 -0.71
CA LEU A 48 -5.33 1.04 -1.52
C LEU A 48 -5.77 1.82 -2.75
N ILE A 49 -6.70 1.28 -3.53
CA ILE A 49 -7.19 1.90 -4.77
C ILE A 49 -7.81 3.27 -4.45
N ALA A 50 -8.65 3.36 -3.42
CA ALA A 50 -9.28 4.62 -3.03
C ALA A 50 -8.27 5.68 -2.55
N GLN A 51 -7.24 5.29 -1.78
CA GLN A 51 -6.24 6.24 -1.27
C GLN A 51 -5.22 6.67 -2.32
N ILE A 52 -4.89 5.78 -3.27
CA ILE A 52 -3.97 6.08 -4.37
C ILE A 52 -4.69 6.83 -5.49
N GLY A 53 -5.99 6.58 -5.70
CA GLY A 53 -6.80 7.12 -6.80
C GLY A 53 -6.20 6.78 -8.16
N ASP A 54 -6.42 7.65 -9.15
CA ASP A 54 -5.84 7.48 -10.48
C ASP A 54 -4.31 7.46 -10.41
N VAL A 55 -3.71 6.37 -10.91
CA VAL A 55 -2.26 6.14 -10.91
C VAL A 55 -1.58 6.94 -12.03
N ARG A 56 -2.31 7.28 -13.10
CA ARG A 56 -1.78 7.99 -14.28
C ARG A 56 -1.36 9.42 -13.97
N ARG A 57 -1.88 10.02 -12.89
CA ARG A 57 -1.46 11.35 -12.42
C ARG A 57 0.00 11.42 -11.95
N PHE A 58 0.61 10.26 -11.65
CA PHE A 58 1.99 10.21 -11.21
C PHE A 58 2.93 10.03 -12.40
N LYS A 59 3.80 11.02 -12.64
CA LYS A 59 4.82 10.98 -13.70
C LYS A 59 5.73 9.76 -13.67
N ASN A 60 5.98 9.20 -12.48
CA ASN A 60 6.81 8.02 -12.30
C ASN A 60 6.52 7.34 -10.96
N LYS A 61 6.98 6.08 -10.83
CA LYS A 61 6.98 5.29 -9.58
C LYS A 61 7.52 6.04 -8.36
N HIS A 62 8.51 6.92 -8.54
CA HIS A 62 9.10 7.70 -7.44
C HIS A 62 8.14 8.77 -6.92
N SER A 63 7.31 9.34 -7.79
CA SER A 63 6.31 10.35 -7.44
C SER A 63 5.20 9.74 -6.59
N LEU A 64 4.78 8.50 -6.88
CA LEU A 64 3.85 7.75 -6.02
C LEU A 64 4.45 7.46 -4.63
N ILE A 65 5.71 7.05 -4.57
CA ILE A 65 6.40 6.78 -3.30
C ILE A 65 6.56 8.07 -2.47
N CYS A 66 6.87 9.18 -3.14
CA CYS A 66 6.96 10.51 -2.53
C CYS A 66 5.60 10.97 -1.99
N PHE A 67 4.53 10.80 -2.78
CA PHE A 67 3.16 11.07 -2.37
C PHE A 67 2.77 10.26 -1.13
N ALA A 68 3.14 8.98 -1.04
CA ALA A 68 2.92 8.18 0.17
C ALA A 68 3.75 8.64 1.39
N GLY A 69 4.74 9.51 1.18
CA GLY A 69 5.64 10.01 2.22
C GLY A 69 6.66 8.97 2.70
N LEU A 70 7.06 8.04 1.83
CA LEU A 70 7.97 6.93 2.14
C LEU A 70 9.43 7.19 1.73
N THR A 71 9.72 8.34 1.13
CA THR A 71 11.08 8.77 0.83
C THR A 71 11.84 9.09 2.13
N PRO A 72 13.12 8.72 2.26
CA PRO A 72 13.94 9.19 3.37
C PRO A 72 14.06 10.72 3.36
N SER A 73 14.05 11.33 4.55
CA SER A 73 14.36 12.74 4.74
C SER A 73 15.82 12.99 4.40
N ILE A 74 16.12 14.18 3.89
CA ILE A 74 17.49 14.63 3.69
C ILE A 74 17.81 15.51 4.89
N HIS A 75 18.82 15.13 5.68
CA HIS A 75 19.33 15.94 6.78
C HIS A 75 20.82 16.16 6.54
N GLU A 76 21.11 17.29 5.89
CA GLU A 76 22.44 17.69 5.45
C GLU A 76 22.72 19.12 5.91
N SER A 77 23.88 19.37 6.51
CA SER A 77 24.35 20.71 6.89
C SER A 77 25.84 20.87 6.56
N GLY A 78 26.15 21.66 5.52
CA GLY A 78 27.54 21.89 5.08
C GLY A 78 28.29 20.58 4.78
N LYS A 79 29.13 20.13 5.71
CA LYS A 79 29.91 18.87 5.62
C LYS A 79 29.22 17.66 6.24
N PHE A 80 28.13 17.85 6.96
CA PHE A 80 27.42 16.78 7.66
C PHE A 80 26.34 16.18 6.77
N ARG A 81 26.36 14.85 6.62
CA ARG A 81 25.33 14.06 5.96
C ARG A 81 24.89 12.93 6.87
N ALA A 82 23.65 12.98 7.33
CA ALA A 82 23.14 11.93 8.21
C ALA A 82 23.05 10.58 7.48
N SER A 83 23.59 9.53 8.10
CA SER A 83 23.57 8.15 7.59
C SER A 83 22.25 7.42 7.91
N GLN A 84 21.51 7.88 8.93
CA GLN A 84 20.23 7.34 9.36
C GLN A 84 19.14 8.40 9.26
N ASN A 85 18.33 8.31 8.22
CA ASN A 85 17.24 9.24 7.96
C ASN A 85 15.87 8.61 8.21
N HIS A 86 14.95 9.41 8.72
CA HIS A 86 13.55 9.01 8.88
C HIS A 86 12.79 9.17 7.57
N ILE A 87 11.63 8.54 7.43
CA ILE A 87 10.73 8.84 6.32
C ILE A 87 10.12 10.25 6.48
N VAL A 88 9.89 10.95 5.37
CA VAL A 88 9.37 12.33 5.38
C VAL A 88 7.93 12.46 5.91
N LYS A 89 7.10 11.41 5.80
CA LYS A 89 5.69 11.38 6.25
C LYS A 89 4.77 12.48 5.65
N LYS A 90 5.22 13.25 4.64
CA LYS A 90 4.49 14.35 3.97
C LYS A 90 3.34 13.91 3.02
N GLY A 91 2.59 12.87 3.40
CA GLY A 91 1.54 12.27 2.58
C GLY A 91 0.37 11.71 3.40
N PRO A 92 -0.62 11.05 2.79
CA PRO A 92 -1.78 10.55 3.49
C PRO A 92 -1.41 9.48 4.53
N ALA A 93 -1.66 9.79 5.81
CA ALA A 93 -1.42 8.86 6.92
C ALA A 93 -2.23 7.57 6.78
N ARG A 94 -3.45 7.67 6.22
CA ARG A 94 -4.32 6.53 5.93
C ARG A 94 -3.68 5.56 4.93
N LEU A 95 -3.09 6.05 3.84
CA LEU A 95 -2.37 5.21 2.87
C LEU A 95 -1.20 4.47 3.53
N ARG A 96 -0.40 5.15 4.36
CA ARG A 96 0.69 4.50 5.10
C ARG A 96 0.18 3.43 6.07
N LYS A 97 -0.94 3.66 6.75
CA LYS A 97 -1.58 2.66 7.62
C LYS A 97 -1.98 1.42 6.84
N VAL A 98 -2.69 1.59 5.72
CA VAL A 98 -3.13 0.49 4.85
C VAL A 98 -1.93 -0.30 4.32
N LEU A 99 -0.93 0.39 3.78
CA LEU A 99 0.30 -0.24 3.28
C LEU A 99 1.02 -1.03 4.39
N TYR A 100 1.05 -0.53 5.63
CA TYR A 100 1.64 -1.25 6.74
C TYR A 100 0.85 -2.52 7.11
N GLN A 101 -0.49 -2.46 7.06
CA GLN A 101 -1.35 -3.64 7.26
C GLN A 101 -1.11 -4.70 6.17
N VAL A 102 -0.95 -4.29 4.91
CA VAL A 102 -0.59 -5.19 3.80
C VAL A 102 0.77 -5.84 4.05
N MET A 103 1.79 -5.06 4.47
CA MET A 103 3.11 -5.63 4.79
C MET A 103 3.08 -6.57 6.01
N MET A 104 2.20 -6.31 6.98
CA MET A 104 2.01 -7.23 8.11
C MET A 104 1.41 -8.55 7.64
N SER A 105 0.31 -8.49 6.89
CA SER A 105 -0.36 -9.67 6.34
C SER A 105 0.60 -10.48 5.46
N LEU A 106 1.35 -9.81 4.59
CA LEU A 106 2.37 -10.41 3.73
C LEU A 106 3.42 -11.23 4.49
N VAL A 107 3.87 -10.75 5.64
CA VAL A 107 4.94 -11.40 6.43
C VAL A 107 4.39 -12.43 7.42
N MET A 108 3.12 -12.29 7.85
CA MET A 108 2.48 -13.17 8.83
C MET A 108 1.93 -14.46 8.21
N HIS A 109 1.47 -14.42 6.96
CA HIS A 109 0.88 -15.59 6.30
C HIS A 109 1.90 -16.37 5.45
N LYS A 110 1.42 -17.46 4.83
CA LYS A 110 2.22 -18.27 3.89
C LYS A 110 2.80 -17.39 2.78
N ILE A 111 3.96 -17.79 2.28
CA ILE A 111 4.66 -17.10 1.18
C ILE A 111 3.67 -17.00 0.00
N PRO A 112 3.31 -15.78 -0.43
CA PRO A 112 2.41 -15.61 -1.58
C PRO A 112 3.08 -16.06 -2.87
N LYS A 113 2.29 -16.37 -3.89
CA LYS A 113 2.82 -16.65 -5.25
C LYS A 113 3.67 -15.49 -5.77
N ASP A 114 3.28 -14.26 -5.46
CA ASP A 114 4.06 -13.05 -5.72
C ASP A 114 4.93 -12.66 -4.52
N ASP A 115 6.13 -13.22 -4.45
CA ASP A 115 7.00 -13.09 -3.28
C ASP A 115 8.11 -12.03 -3.42
N ALA A 116 8.09 -11.22 -4.47
CA ALA A 116 9.13 -10.21 -4.71
C ALA A 116 9.27 -9.21 -3.56
N VAL A 117 8.15 -8.78 -2.96
CA VAL A 117 8.15 -7.89 -1.78
C VAL A 117 8.54 -8.66 -0.51
N TYR A 118 8.05 -9.89 -0.35
CA TYR A 118 8.38 -10.74 0.80
C TYR A 118 9.89 -11.01 0.89
N ARG A 119 10.49 -11.50 -0.21
CA ARG A 119 11.93 -11.74 -0.32
C ARG A 119 12.73 -10.47 -0.06
N PHE A 120 12.25 -9.32 -0.54
CA PHE A 120 12.91 -8.03 -0.28
C PHE A 120 12.91 -7.69 1.21
N ILE A 121 11.78 -7.85 1.91
CA ILE A 121 11.70 -7.61 3.35
C ILE A 121 12.65 -8.55 4.09
N LYS A 122 12.64 -9.86 3.77
CA LYS A 122 13.54 -10.85 4.38
C LYS A 122 15.01 -10.56 4.14
N LYS A 123 15.37 -10.12 2.94
CA LYS A 123 16.73 -9.65 2.64
C LYS A 123 17.11 -8.46 3.54
N LYS A 124 16.22 -7.48 3.73
CA LYS A 124 16.47 -6.34 4.62
C LYS A 124 16.58 -6.73 6.09
N GLU A 125 15.81 -7.71 6.54
CA GLU A 125 15.95 -8.28 7.88
C GLU A 125 17.31 -8.99 8.04
N ALA A 126 17.76 -9.74 7.03
CA ALA A 126 19.07 -10.41 7.03
C ALA A 126 20.27 -9.43 6.98
N GLU A 127 20.11 -8.27 6.33
CA GLU A 127 21.07 -7.16 6.37
C GLU A 127 21.15 -6.46 7.76
N GLY A 128 20.42 -6.96 8.77
CA GLY A 128 20.43 -6.43 10.13
C GLY A 128 19.47 -5.25 10.36
N LYS A 129 18.58 -4.92 9.40
CA LYS A 129 17.60 -3.86 9.64
C LYS A 129 16.51 -4.30 10.60
N TYR A 130 16.11 -3.39 11.48
CA TYR A 130 14.99 -3.61 12.37
C TYR A 130 13.71 -3.95 11.59
N LYS A 131 12.93 -4.93 12.07
CA LYS A 131 11.76 -5.49 11.37
C LYS A 131 10.76 -4.42 10.88
N LYS A 132 10.49 -3.39 11.69
CA LYS A 132 9.60 -2.28 11.27
C LYS A 132 10.19 -1.47 10.11
N VAL A 133 11.50 -1.22 10.12
CA VAL A 133 12.21 -0.50 9.04
C VAL A 133 12.22 -1.33 7.76
N ALA A 134 12.44 -2.64 7.86
CA ALA A 134 12.35 -3.56 6.73
C ALA A 134 10.96 -3.53 6.07
N LYS A 135 9.89 -3.53 6.88
CA LYS A 135 8.50 -3.38 6.38
C LYS A 135 8.26 -2.03 5.71
N VAL A 136 8.76 -0.92 6.27
CA VAL A 136 8.63 0.41 5.62
C VAL A 136 9.35 0.46 4.27
N ALA A 137 10.54 -0.15 4.17
CA ALA A 137 11.21 -0.32 2.88
C ALA A 137 10.40 -1.22 1.93
N GLY A 138 9.76 -2.27 2.47
CA GLY A 138 8.79 -3.11 1.78
C GLY A 138 7.62 -2.33 1.19
N MET A 139 7.05 -1.36 1.93
CA MET A 139 5.97 -0.49 1.43
C MET A 139 6.41 0.28 0.18
N ALA A 140 7.63 0.84 0.18
CA ALA A 140 8.17 1.56 -0.98
C ALA A 140 8.42 0.62 -2.17
N LYS A 141 8.89 -0.62 -1.91
CA LYS A 141 9.05 -1.65 -2.94
C LYS A 141 7.70 -2.11 -3.50
N PHE A 142 6.68 -2.25 -2.65
CA PHE A 142 5.31 -2.59 -3.04
C PHE A 142 4.73 -1.52 -3.97
N LEU A 143 4.78 -0.24 -3.60
CA LEU A 143 4.28 0.85 -4.44
C LEU A 143 5.00 0.93 -5.79
N ARG A 144 6.29 0.58 -5.82
CA ARG A 144 7.06 0.50 -7.06
C ARG A 144 6.53 -0.57 -8.01
N ILE A 145 6.19 -1.75 -7.49
CA ILE A 145 5.62 -2.85 -8.28
C ILE A 145 4.19 -2.52 -8.67
N TYR A 146 3.39 -2.03 -7.73
CA TYR A 146 2.01 -1.57 -7.94
C TYR A 146 1.93 -0.60 -9.12
N TYR A 147 2.72 0.47 -9.11
CA TYR A 147 2.75 1.46 -10.19
C TYR A 147 3.09 0.81 -11.54
N GLY A 148 4.09 -0.08 -11.56
CA GLY A 148 4.51 -0.76 -12.78
C GLY A 148 3.41 -1.65 -13.37
N ARG A 149 2.77 -2.48 -12.54
CA ARG A 149 1.71 -3.40 -12.99
C ARG A 149 0.46 -2.66 -13.43
N VAL A 150 0.00 -1.68 -12.64
CA VAL A 150 -1.21 -0.92 -12.95
C VAL A 150 -1.01 -0.06 -14.21
N MET A 151 0.15 0.58 -14.38
CA MET A 151 0.44 1.32 -15.62
C MET A 151 0.57 0.40 -16.83
N HIS A 152 1.10 -0.82 -16.67
CA HIS A 152 1.13 -1.80 -17.75
C HIS A 152 -0.29 -2.19 -18.18
N LEU A 153 -1.15 -2.50 -17.22
CA LEU A 153 -2.56 -2.80 -17.46
C LEU A 153 -3.26 -1.65 -18.20
N TYR A 154 -3.09 -0.40 -17.76
CA TYR A 154 -3.69 0.74 -18.44
C TYR A 154 -3.15 0.95 -19.86
N ARG A 155 -1.89 0.61 -20.14
CA ARG A 155 -1.34 0.64 -21.49
C ARG A 155 -1.96 -0.44 -22.37
N ASP A 156 -2.09 -1.66 -21.85
CA ASP A 156 -2.71 -2.78 -22.59
C ASP A 156 -4.17 -2.49 -22.94
N LEU A 157 -4.88 -1.77 -22.06
CA LEU A 157 -6.27 -1.34 -22.28
C LEU A 157 -6.40 -0.08 -23.16
N GLY A 158 -5.31 0.53 -23.61
CA GLY A 158 -5.35 1.80 -24.37
C GLY A 158 -5.82 3.01 -23.55
N LEU A 159 -5.80 2.90 -22.22
CA LEU A 159 -6.24 3.92 -21.26
C LEU A 159 -5.06 4.71 -20.66
N ALA A 160 -3.84 4.44 -21.13
CA ALA A 160 -2.65 5.21 -20.78
C ALA A 160 -2.67 6.55 -21.50
N ALA A 161 -2.72 7.64 -20.73
CA ALA A 161 -2.54 9.00 -21.23
C ALA A 161 -1.09 9.27 -21.65
#